data_AF-A0A7S3I588-F1
#
_entry.id   AF-A0A7S3I588-F1
#
_cell.length_a   1.000
_cell.length_b   1.000
_cell.length_c   1.000
_cell.angle_alpha   90.00
_cell.angle_beta   90.00
_cell.angle_gamma   90.00
#
_symmetry.space_group_name_H-M   'P 1'
#
loop_
_entity.id
_entity.type
_entity.pdbx_description
1 polymer ?
#
loop_
_entity_poly.entity_id
_entity_poly.type
_entity_poly.pdbx_seq_one_letter_code
_entity_poly.pdbx_strand_id
1 'polypeptide(L)'
;KLVLSLARDLKLVGIYGLQLAFNYRDSLVIEDLKKNGMKLYLLSQDAEDNVLTDCNAMNMLEGYDTPIKLEGSTDRQVEESLKVCLKECIKRRNIDLKKEVKEPSVPQ
;
A
#
# COMPACT_ATOMS: atom_id res chain seq x y z
N LYS A 1 16.43 -28.48 19.03
CA LYS A 1 16.91 -28.96 17.70
C LYS A 1 15.90 -29.87 16.97
N LEU A 2 15.04 -30.64 17.66
CA LEU A 2 14.01 -31.50 17.01
C LEU A 2 12.90 -30.74 16.26
N VAL A 3 12.45 -29.58 16.78
CA VAL A 3 11.34 -28.82 16.17
C VAL A 3 11.70 -28.31 14.77
N LEU A 4 12.97 -27.94 14.55
CA LEU A 4 13.48 -27.47 13.26
C LEU A 4 13.65 -28.60 12.23
N SER A 5 13.73 -29.88 12.63
CA SER A 5 13.80 -30.98 11.66
C SER A 5 12.42 -31.41 11.18
N LEU A 6 11.39 -31.37 12.03
CA LEU A 6 10.02 -31.71 11.64
C LEU A 6 9.42 -30.70 10.64
N ALA A 7 9.82 -29.43 10.73
CA ALA A 7 9.30 -28.38 9.87
C ALA A 7 9.82 -28.44 8.41
N ARG A 8 10.88 -29.22 8.13
CA ARG A 8 11.52 -29.25 6.80
C ARG A 8 10.74 -30.04 5.74
N ASP A 9 9.88 -30.98 6.16
CA ASP A 9 9.15 -31.87 5.26
C ASP A 9 7.64 -31.54 5.20
N LEU A 10 7.23 -30.35 5.63
CA LEU A 10 5.84 -29.91 5.55
C LEU A 10 5.46 -29.59 4.09
N LYS A 11 4.48 -30.32 3.55
CA LYS A 11 3.81 -29.94 2.30
C LYS A 11 2.68 -28.95 2.59
N LEU A 12 2.64 -27.85 1.85
CA LEU A 12 1.53 -26.90 1.89
C LEU A 12 0.25 -27.61 1.44
N VAL A 13 -0.72 -27.74 2.34
CA VAL A 13 -2.03 -28.37 2.05
C VAL A 13 -3.03 -27.33 1.54
N GLY A 14 -2.92 -26.08 2.01
CA GLY A 14 -3.77 -24.96 1.61
C GLY A 14 -3.49 -23.72 2.45
N ILE A 15 -4.01 -22.58 2.00
CA ILE A 15 -3.92 -21.29 2.70
C ILE A 15 -5.35 -20.93 3.14
N TYR A 16 -5.53 -20.56 4.40
CA TYR A 16 -6.83 -20.11 4.91
C TYR A 16 -6.80 -18.58 5.07
N GLY A 17 -7.75 -17.90 4.43
CA GLY A 17 -7.94 -16.46 4.61
C GLY A 17 -8.98 -16.21 5.70
N LEU A 18 -8.57 -15.55 6.78
CA LEU A 18 -9.48 -15.08 7.83
C LEU A 18 -9.50 -13.56 7.80
N GLN A 19 -10.66 -12.99 7.51
CA GLN A 19 -10.88 -11.55 7.61
C GLN A 19 -11.44 -11.24 9.00
N LEU A 20 -10.74 -10.41 9.76
CA LEU A 20 -11.26 -9.90 11.03
C LEU A 20 -12.48 -9.01 10.75
N ALA A 21 -13.48 -9.09 11.63
CA ALA A 21 -14.75 -8.39 11.43
C ALA A 21 -14.52 -6.87 11.36
N PHE A 22 -14.81 -6.29 10.19
CA PHE A 22 -14.74 -4.85 9.98
C PHE A 22 -16.14 -4.23 9.99
N ASN A 23 -16.28 -3.03 10.54
CA ASN A 23 -17.55 -2.33 10.58
C ASN A 23 -17.81 -1.61 9.26
N TYR A 24 -18.77 -2.10 8.46
CA TYR A 24 -19.12 -1.54 7.15
C TYR A 24 -19.38 -0.01 7.16
N ARG A 25 -19.86 0.53 8.29
CA ARG A 25 -20.08 1.96 8.46
C ARG A 25 -18.80 2.78 8.31
N ASP A 26 -17.68 2.25 8.75
CA ASP A 26 -16.39 2.95 8.73
C ASP A 26 -15.87 3.07 7.29
N SER A 27 -16.10 2.06 6.44
CA SER A 27 -15.78 2.13 5.00
C SER A 27 -16.57 3.23 4.29
N LEU A 28 -17.87 3.37 4.60
CA LEU A 28 -18.71 4.41 4.00
C LEU A 28 -18.25 5.81 4.38
N VAL A 29 -17.91 6.02 5.65
CA VAL A 29 -17.38 7.30 6.13
C VAL A 29 -16.05 7.62 5.45
N ILE A 30 -15.14 6.65 5.36
CA ILE A 30 -13.85 6.80 4.66
C ILE A 30 -14.07 7.20 3.19
N GLU A 31 -15.02 6.57 2.52
CA GLU A 31 -15.36 6.88 1.13
C GLU A 31 -15.89 8.31 0.97
N ASP A 32 -16.80 8.75 1.85
CA ASP A 32 -17.32 10.12 1.85
C ASP A 32 -16.22 11.15 2.13
N LEU A 33 -15.32 10.87 3.08
CA LEU A 33 -14.18 11.74 3.37
C LEU A 33 -13.22 11.83 2.17
N LYS A 34 -12.97 10.72 1.48
CA LYS A 34 -12.16 10.66 0.25
C LYS A 34 -12.79 11.48 -0.88
N LYS A 35 -14.11 11.37 -1.08
CA LYS A 35 -14.87 12.15 -2.08
C LYS A 35 -14.82 13.65 -1.82
N ASN A 36 -14.76 14.06 -0.55
CA ASN A 36 -14.60 15.45 -0.15
C ASN A 36 -13.13 15.95 -0.25
N GLY A 37 -12.22 15.14 -0.80
CA GLY A 37 -10.82 15.52 -1.00
C GLY A 37 -9.97 15.51 0.27
N MET A 38 -10.44 14.88 1.34
CA MET A 38 -9.65 14.75 2.57
C MET A 38 -8.55 13.70 2.42
N LYS A 39 -7.36 14.01 2.95
CA LYS A 39 -6.24 13.08 3.03
C LYS A 39 -6.37 12.25 4.30
N LEU A 40 -6.53 10.95 4.14
CA LEU A 40 -6.69 10.01 5.24
C LEU A 40 -5.35 9.37 5.60
N TYR A 41 -5.09 9.22 6.89
CA TYR A 41 -3.88 8.61 7.43
C TYR A 41 -4.29 7.58 8.48
N LEU A 42 -3.71 6.38 8.40
CA LEU A 42 -3.87 5.33 9.40
C LEU A 42 -2.58 5.20 10.20
N LEU A 43 -2.69 5.27 11.51
CA LEU A 43 -1.59 5.05 12.44
C LEU A 43 -1.87 3.75 13.18
N SER A 44 -1.07 2.72 12.94
CA SER A 44 -1.20 1.44 13.61
C SER A 44 0.16 0.94 14.12
N GLN A 45 0.12 0.16 15.20
CA GLN A 45 1.26 -0.58 15.74
C GLN A 45 1.22 -2.07 15.32
N ASP A 46 0.17 -2.48 14.61
CA ASP A 46 0.00 -3.84 14.14
C ASP A 46 0.99 -4.19 13.03
N ALA A 47 1.14 -5.48 12.79
CA ALA A 47 1.94 -5.97 11.67
C ALA A 47 1.43 -5.39 10.33
N GLU A 48 2.35 -4.95 9.49
CA GLU A 48 2.06 -4.29 8.21
C GLU A 48 1.08 -5.09 7.34
N ASP A 49 1.21 -6.42 7.30
CA ASP A 49 0.34 -7.31 6.52
C ASP A 49 -1.14 -7.22 6.95
N ASN A 50 -1.39 -7.08 8.25
CA ASN A 50 -2.74 -6.92 8.78
C ASN A 50 -3.29 -5.54 8.42
N VAL A 51 -2.47 -4.49 8.60
CA VAL A 51 -2.83 -3.11 8.28
C VAL A 51 -3.15 -2.95 6.79
N LEU A 52 -2.38 -3.59 5.92
CA LEU A 52 -2.63 -3.61 4.47
C LEU A 52 -3.95 -4.31 4.14
N THR A 53 -4.25 -5.42 4.81
CA THR A 53 -5.52 -6.14 4.67
C THR A 53 -6.70 -5.25 5.06
N ASP A 54 -6.57 -4.54 6.18
CA ASP A 54 -7.60 -3.60 6.66
C ASP A 54 -7.77 -2.40 5.72
N CYS A 55 -6.66 -1.80 5.26
CA CYS A 55 -6.71 -0.69 4.30
C CYS A 55 -7.36 -1.09 2.97
N ASN A 56 -7.13 -2.33 2.50
CA ASN A 56 -7.80 -2.88 1.33
C ASN A 56 -9.29 -3.07 1.59
N ALA A 57 -9.68 -3.60 2.75
CA ALA A 57 -11.09 -3.76 3.13
C ALA A 57 -11.83 -2.40 3.24
N MET A 58 -11.13 -1.35 3.63
CA MET A 58 -11.64 0.03 3.71
C MET A 58 -11.61 0.78 2.36
N ASN A 59 -11.15 0.14 1.29
CA ASN A 59 -10.98 0.75 -0.03
C ASN A 59 -10.09 2.02 -0.03
N MET A 60 -9.16 2.11 0.93
CA MET A 60 -8.24 3.24 1.06
C MET A 60 -7.13 3.23 0.01
N LEU A 61 -6.73 2.03 -0.44
CA LEU A 61 -5.63 1.81 -1.38
C LEU A 61 -6.07 1.73 -2.85
N GLU A 62 -7.35 1.97 -3.13
CA GLU A 62 -7.90 1.95 -4.48
C GLU A 62 -7.20 2.97 -5.39
N GLY A 63 -6.60 2.48 -6.49
CA GLY A 63 -5.81 3.27 -7.44
C GLY A 63 -4.32 3.42 -7.08
N TYR A 64 -3.88 2.83 -5.97
CA TYR A 64 -2.49 2.84 -5.51
C TYR A 64 -1.84 1.46 -5.66
N ASP A 65 -1.67 1.00 -6.90
CA ASP A 65 -1.11 -0.33 -7.19
C ASP A 65 0.38 -0.47 -6.82
N THR A 66 1.09 0.65 -6.67
CA THR A 66 2.52 0.68 -6.36
C THR A 66 2.81 1.64 -5.21
N PRO A 67 2.47 1.26 -3.96
CA PRO A 67 2.74 2.09 -2.79
C PRO A 67 4.25 2.30 -2.64
N ILE A 68 4.64 3.51 -2.24
CA ILE A 68 6.03 3.79 -1.92
C ILE A 68 6.26 3.40 -0.47
N LYS A 69 7.09 2.39 -0.26
CA LYS A 69 7.43 1.90 1.07
C LYS A 69 8.60 2.68 1.65
N LEU A 70 8.44 3.14 2.89
CA LEU A 70 9.51 3.72 3.68
C LEU A 70 9.85 2.75 4.81
N GLU A 71 11.11 2.35 4.89
CA GLU A 71 11.60 1.41 5.89
C GLU A 71 12.84 1.98 6.57
N GLY A 72 12.94 1.79 7.88
CA GLY A 72 14.12 2.16 8.64
C GLY A 72 13.87 2.13 10.14
N SER A 73 14.86 1.66 10.89
CA SER A 73 14.84 1.66 12.35
C SER A 73 15.81 2.71 12.94
N THR A 74 16.59 3.36 12.08
CA THR A 74 17.57 4.39 12.43
C THR A 74 17.40 5.60 11.52
N ASP A 75 17.75 6.79 12.02
CA ASP A 75 17.61 8.04 11.27
C ASP A 75 18.28 7.99 9.89
N ARG A 76 19.47 7.39 9.82
CA ARG A 76 20.21 7.24 8.56
C ARG A 76 19.48 6.35 7.55
N GLN A 77 18.90 5.24 8.00
CA GLN A 77 18.14 4.34 7.12
C GLN A 77 16.87 5.03 6.60
N VAL A 78 16.18 5.77 7.47
CA VAL A 78 15.00 6.55 7.09
C VAL A 78 15.39 7.63 6.07
N GLU A 79 16.50 8.33 6.28
CA GLU A 79 17.00 9.33 5.33
C GLU A 79 17.32 8.74 3.95
N GLU A 80 17.98 7.58 3.91
CA GLU A 80 18.26 6.86 2.66
C GLU A 80 16.96 6.40 1.98
N SER A 81 16.00 5.89 2.75
CA SER A 81 14.69 5.47 2.25
C SER A 81 13.89 6.66 1.67
N LEU A 82 13.91 7.81 2.34
CA LEU A 82 13.30 9.05 1.86
C LEU A 82 13.94 9.54 0.55
N LYS A 83 15.26 9.43 0.40
CA LYS A 83 15.95 9.78 -0.85
C LYS A 83 15.50 8.89 -2.02
N VAL A 84 15.30 7.60 -1.77
CA VAL A 84 14.80 6.66 -2.78
C VAL A 84 13.35 7.00 -3.14
N CYS A 85 12.51 7.26 -2.15
CA CYS A 85 11.12 7.70 -2.34
C CYS A 85 11.04 8.97 -3.20
N LEU A 86 11.83 10.01 -2.89
CA LEU A 86 11.87 11.26 -3.65
C LEU A 86 12.27 11.03 -5.11
N LYS A 87 13.29 10.20 -5.36
CA LYS A 87 13.70 9.85 -6.73
C LYS A 87 12.56 9.17 -7.48
N GLU A 88 11.81 8.28 -6.84
CA GLU A 88 10.70 7.57 -7.47
C GLU A 88 9.51 8.48 -7.76
N CYS A 89 9.17 9.41 -6.85
CA CYS A 89 8.16 10.45 -7.09
C CYS A 89 8.51 11.32 -8.31
N ILE A 90 9.78 11.72 -8.44
CA ILE A 90 10.24 12.52 -9.60
C ILE A 90 10.13 11.71 -10.89
N LYS A 91 10.51 10.43 -10.89
CA LYS A 91 10.34 9.56 -12.06
C LYS A 91 8.88 9.43 -12.49
N ARG A 92 7.97 9.17 -11.55
CA ARG A 92 6.53 9.04 -11.83
C ARG A 92 5.97 10.33 -12.42
N ARG A 93 6.29 11.49 -11.81
CA ARG A 93 5.92 12.81 -12.34
C ARG A 93 6.43 13.04 -13.78
N ASN A 94 7.66 12.63 -14.08
CA ASN A 94 8.22 12.75 -15.43
C ASN A 94 7.57 11.80 -16.44
N ILE A 95 7.05 10.66 -16.00
CA ILE A 95 6.28 9.73 -16.86
C ILE A 95 4.92 10.34 -17.18
N ASP A 96 4.24 10.92 -16.19
CA ASP A 96 2.92 11.53 -16.38
C ASP A 96 3.00 12.75 -17.31
N LEU A 97 4.00 13.62 -17.13
CA LEU A 97 4.26 14.74 -18.04
C LEU A 97 4.55 14.29 -19.49
N LYS A 98 5.16 13.11 -19.68
CA LYS A 98 5.41 12.55 -21.03
C LYS A 98 4.17 11.92 -21.66
N LYS A 99 3.18 11.51 -20.85
CA LYS A 99 1.89 11.00 -21.33
C LYS A 99 0.98 12.14 -21.80
N GLU A 100 0.95 13.26 -21.07
CA GLU A 100 0.18 14.46 -21.47
C GLU A 100 0.63 15.06 -22.81
N VAL A 101 1.92 14.95 -23.17
CA VAL A 101 2.44 15.44 -24.46
C VAL A 101 2.02 14.55 -25.65
N LYS A 102 1.52 13.34 -25.40
CA LYS A 102 1.22 12.33 -26.44
C LYS A 102 -0.25 12.22 -26.82
N GLU A 103 -1.18 12.93 -26.19
CA GLU A 103 -2.55 13.05 -26.73
C GLU A 103 -2.50 13.97 -27.96
N PRO A 104 -2.65 13.43 -29.19
CA PRO A 104 -2.85 14.28 -30.35
C PRO A 104 -4.24 14.88 -30.20
N SER A 105 -4.34 16.20 -30.33
CA SER A 105 -5.59 16.87 -30.69
C SER A 105 -6.18 16.14 -31.90
N VAL A 106 -7.21 15.32 -31.69
CA VAL A 106 -8.02 14.78 -32.79
C VAL A 106 -8.81 15.96 -33.36
N PRO A 107 -8.57 16.38 -34.61
CA PRO A 107 -9.46 17.30 -35.28
C PRO A 107 -10.51 16.47 -36.03
N GLN A 108 -11.77 16.54 -35.59
CA GLN A 108 -12.97 16.59 -36.44
C GLN A 108 -14.21 16.82 -35.59
#